data_AF-A0A942DWZ9-F1
#
_entry.id   AF-A0A942DWZ9-F1
#
_cell.length_a   1.000
_cell.length_b   1.000
_cell.length_c   1.000
_cell.angle_alpha   90.00
_cell.angle_beta   90.00
_cell.angle_gamma   90.00
#
_symmetry.space_group_name_H-M   'P 1'
#
loop_
_entity.id
_entity.type
_entity.pdbx_description
1 polymer ?
#
loop_
_entity_poly.entity_id
_entity_poly.type
_entity_poly.pdbx_seq_one_letter_code
_entity_poly.pdbx_strand_id
1 'polypeptide(L)'
;MEPVLPQILQWMQDMNWPVAMLFESLVTSIGPPLAPHLRDIFLTDDDVWKYWMLKVVVGDCPALVTMLRPEITQLSQQSSPYQAESRDAAPEILQLYPE
;
A
#
# COMPACT_ATOMS: atom_id res chain seq x y z
N MET A 1 -9.29 11.81 12.74
CA MET A 1 -8.31 11.91 11.63
C MET A 1 -8.92 11.68 10.26
N GLU A 2 -10.11 11.07 10.17
CA GLU A 2 -10.74 10.70 8.89
C GLU A 2 -10.80 11.78 7.79
N PRO A 3 -11.08 13.07 8.04
CA PRO A 3 -11.15 14.04 6.93
C PRO A 3 -9.79 14.37 6.31
N VAL A 4 -8.68 14.13 7.02
CA VAL A 4 -7.33 14.50 6.55
C VAL A 4 -6.50 13.29 6.10
N LEU A 5 -6.91 12.08 6.47
CA LEU A 5 -6.15 10.86 6.18
C LEU A 5 -5.94 10.62 4.67
N PRO A 6 -6.94 10.78 3.78
CA PRO A 6 -6.72 10.67 2.34
C PRO A 6 -5.69 11.68 1.82
N GLN A 7 -5.68 12.89 2.37
CA GLN A 7 -4.72 13.93 1.99
C GLN A 7 -3.30 13.59 2.48
N ILE A 8 -3.17 13.01 3.67
CA ILE A 8 -1.87 12.51 4.18
C ILE A 8 -1.36 11.38 3.27
N LEU A 9 -2.22 10.44 2.87
CA LEU A 9 -1.82 9.35 2.00
C LEU A 9 -1.38 9.84 0.60
N GLN A 10 -1.95 10.93 0.09
CA GLN A 10 -1.48 11.57 -1.16
C GLN A 10 -0.04 12.09 -1.03
N TRP A 11 0.33 12.63 0.14
CA TRP A 11 1.72 13.03 0.39
C TRP A 11 2.69 11.85 0.46
N MET A 12 2.18 10.61 0.55
CA MET A 12 2.95 9.37 0.52
C MET A 12 2.89 8.64 -0.83
N GLN A 13 2.43 9.32 -1.89
CA GLN A 13 2.50 8.78 -3.26
C GLN A 13 3.92 8.40 -3.67
N ASP A 14 4.92 9.17 -3.23
CA ASP A 14 6.33 8.90 -3.49
C ASP A 14 7.13 9.10 -2.21
N MET A 15 7.69 8.00 -1.67
CA MET A 15 8.50 8.05 -0.45
C MET A 15 9.85 8.74 -0.63
N ASN A 16 10.23 9.10 -1.86
CA ASN A 16 11.37 9.99 -2.10
C ASN A 16 11.09 11.44 -1.68
N TRP A 17 9.81 11.82 -1.53
CA TRP A 17 9.47 13.16 -1.09
C TRP A 17 9.75 13.31 0.42
N PRO A 18 10.48 14.36 0.85
CA PRO A 18 10.80 14.55 2.26
C PRO A 18 9.56 14.62 3.17
N VAL A 19 8.44 15.12 2.63
CA VAL A 19 7.16 15.20 3.34
C VAL A 19 6.53 13.83 3.59
N ALA A 20 6.73 12.85 2.71
CA ALA A 20 6.22 11.49 2.87
C ALA A 20 6.83 10.81 4.11
N MET A 21 8.14 10.99 4.29
CA MET A 21 8.89 10.43 5.42
C MET A 21 8.39 10.95 6.77
N LEU A 22 7.85 12.17 6.83
CA LEU A 22 7.28 12.73 8.06
C LEU A 22 6.02 11.99 8.53
N PHE A 23 5.30 11.37 7.59
CA PHE A 23 4.03 10.71 7.85
C PHE A 23 4.13 9.19 7.95
N GLU A 24 5.27 8.60 7.57
CA GLU A 24 5.49 7.16 7.59
C GLU A 24 5.10 6.53 8.93
N SER A 25 5.77 6.95 10.01
CA SER A 25 5.51 6.40 11.35
C SER A 25 4.07 6.66 11.84
N LEU A 26 3.48 7.78 11.44
CA LEU A 26 2.10 8.09 11.80
C LEU A 26 1.14 7.12 11.10
N VAL A 27 1.29 6.94 9.79
CA VAL A 27 0.40 6.11 8.99
C VAL A 27 0.57 4.64 9.37
N THR A 28 1.79 4.13 9.49
CA THR A 28 2.02 2.73 9.90
C THR A 28 1.44 2.42 11.28
N SER A 29 1.42 3.39 12.21
CA SER A 29 0.82 3.22 13.54
C SER A 29 -0.70 3.03 13.53
N ILE A 30 -1.40 3.40 12.45
CA ILE A 30 -2.88 3.27 12.37
C ILE A 30 -3.26 1.79 12.21
N GLY A 31 -2.56 1.05 11.34
CA GLY A 31 -2.81 -0.38 11.13
C GLY A 31 -4.16 -0.68 10.43
N PRO A 32 -4.93 -1.70 10.89
CA PRO A 32 -6.14 -2.20 10.20
C PRO A 32 -7.18 -1.17 9.71
N PRO A 33 -7.45 -0.06 10.42
CA PRO A 33 -8.37 0.99 9.96
C PRO A 33 -7.96 1.65 8.63
N LEU A 34 -6.73 1.47 8.15
CA LEU A 34 -6.30 1.95 6.83
C LEU A 34 -6.87 1.15 5.66
N ALA A 35 -7.36 -0.07 5.88
CA ALA A 35 -7.81 -0.97 4.82
C ALA A 35 -8.75 -0.32 3.78
N PRO A 36 -9.83 0.42 4.13
CA PRO A 36 -10.68 1.07 3.14
C PRO A 36 -9.93 2.09 2.27
N HIS A 37 -9.02 2.89 2.86
CA HIS A 37 -8.24 3.87 2.11
C HIS A 37 -7.20 3.23 1.20
N LEU A 38 -6.59 2.12 1.64
CA LEU A 38 -5.63 1.37 0.83
C LEU A 38 -6.31 0.70 -0.37
N ARG A 39 -7.55 0.22 -0.21
CA ARG A 39 -8.35 -0.28 -1.34
C ARG A 39 -8.58 0.80 -2.39
N ASP A 40 -8.95 2.01 -1.95
CA ASP A 40 -9.16 3.13 -2.87
C ASP A 40 -7.87 3.43 -3.66
N ILE A 41 -6.70 3.38 -3.01
CA ILE A 41 -5.40 3.56 -3.67
C ILE A 41 -5.09 2.43 -4.66
N PHE A 42 -5.34 1.17 -4.29
CA PHE A 42 -5.10 0.02 -5.16
C PHE A 42 -5.99 0.01 -6.42
N LEU A 43 -7.11 0.73 -6.40
CA LEU A 43 -7.98 0.94 -7.56
C LEU A 43 -7.52 2.06 -8.50
N THR A 44 -6.57 2.90 -8.10
CA THR A 44 -6.02 3.95 -8.98
C THR A 44 -5.09 3.38 -10.06
N ASP A 45 -4.62 4.20 -11.00
CA ASP A 45 -3.60 3.81 -11.99
C ASP A 45 -2.16 4.18 -11.55
N ASP A 46 -1.98 4.69 -10.33
CA ASP A 46 -0.70 5.14 -9.81
C ASP A 46 0.12 3.97 -9.23
N ASP A 47 0.94 3.34 -10.07
CA ASP A 47 1.73 2.16 -9.66
C ASP A 47 2.74 2.45 -8.55
N VAL A 48 3.36 3.64 -8.60
CA VAL A 48 4.36 4.06 -7.62
C VAL A 48 3.71 4.20 -6.25
N TRP A 49 2.52 4.79 -6.19
CA TRP A 49 1.76 4.89 -4.95
C TRP A 49 1.40 3.51 -4.39
N LYS A 50 0.91 2.61 -5.24
CA LYS A 50 0.59 1.22 -4.83
C LYS A 50 1.82 0.51 -4.28
N TYR A 51 2.95 0.62 -4.98
CA TYR A 51 4.23 0.05 -4.55
C TYR A 51 4.61 0.54 -3.16
N TRP A 52 4.60 1.85 -2.92
CA TRP A 52 4.97 2.39 -1.61
C TRP A 52 4.00 1.99 -0.51
N MET A 53 2.69 1.95 -0.78
CA MET A 53 1.70 1.48 0.20
C MET A 53 1.88 0.00 0.53
N LEU A 54 2.17 -0.84 -0.47
CA LEU A 54 2.47 -2.26 -0.26
C LEU A 54 3.73 -2.43 0.59
N LYS A 55 4.81 -1.74 0.23
CA LYS A 55 6.11 -1.90 0.86
C LYS A 55 6.20 -1.33 2.27
N VAL A 56 5.66 -0.13 2.49
CA VAL A 56 5.87 0.65 3.72
C VAL A 56 4.73 0.47 4.73
N VAL A 57 3.50 0.26 4.25
CA VAL A 57 2.32 0.21 5.13
C VAL A 57 1.82 -1.23 5.31
N VAL A 58 1.61 -1.95 4.21
CA VAL A 58 1.05 -3.30 4.26
C VAL A 58 2.08 -4.32 4.71
N GLY A 59 3.32 -4.25 4.20
CA GLY A 59 4.41 -5.18 4.55
C GLY A 59 4.73 -5.25 6.05
N ASP A 60 4.57 -4.11 6.75
CA ASP A 60 4.84 -3.97 8.18
C ASP A 60 3.64 -4.31 9.08
N CYS A 61 2.48 -4.64 8.51
CA CYS A 61 1.26 -4.91 9.26
C CYS A 61 0.60 -6.23 8.81
N PRO A 62 0.86 -7.36 9.48
CA PRO A 62 0.31 -8.66 9.12
C PRO A 62 -1.23 -8.68 9.03
N ALA A 63 -1.90 -7.90 9.89
CA ALA A 63 -3.35 -7.79 9.86
C ALA A 63 -3.86 -7.12 8.57
N LEU A 64 -3.16 -6.12 8.04
CA LEU A 64 -3.49 -5.51 6.75
C LEU A 64 -3.25 -6.47 5.59
N VAL A 65 -2.18 -7.28 5.64
CA VAL A 65 -1.93 -8.32 4.63
C VAL A 65 -3.11 -9.29 4.56
N THR A 66 -3.61 -9.77 5.70
CA THR A 66 -4.78 -10.65 5.73
C THR A 66 -6.05 -9.96 5.21
N MET A 67 -6.29 -8.70 5.59
CA MET A 67 -7.50 -7.97 5.19
C MET A 67 -7.52 -7.56 3.71
N LEU A 68 -6.35 -7.35 3.11
CA LEU A 68 -6.17 -6.87 1.73
C LEU A 68 -5.67 -7.97 0.78
N ARG A 69 -5.65 -9.23 1.23
CA ARG A 69 -5.17 -10.37 0.44
C ARG A 69 -5.81 -10.45 -0.96
N PRO A 70 -7.13 -10.24 -1.14
CA PRO A 70 -7.74 -10.26 -2.47
C PRO A 70 -7.14 -9.20 -3.40
N GLU A 71 -6.97 -7.97 -2.92
CA GLU A 71 -6.44 -6.85 -3.68
C GLU A 71 -4.96 -7.05 -4.02
N ILE A 72 -4.15 -7.50 -3.05
CA ILE A 72 -2.72 -7.81 -3.26
C ILE A 72 -2.56 -8.93 -4.31
N THR A 73 -3.42 -9.95 -4.25
CA THR A 73 -3.43 -11.05 -5.23
C THR A 73 -3.83 -10.56 -6.62
N GLN A 74 -4.77 -9.63 -6.71
CA GLN A 74 -5.14 -9.03 -8.00
C GLN A 74 -3.99 -8.22 -8.59
N LEU A 75 -3.29 -7.42 -7.77
CA LEU A 75 -2.14 -6.61 -8.21
C LEU A 75 -1.00 -7.50 -8.75
N SER A 76 -0.72 -8.63 -8.11
CA SER A 76 0.33 -9.56 -8.59
C SER A 76 0.02 -10.23 -9.93
N GLN A 77 -1.26 -10.27 -10.32
CA GLN A 77 -1.72 -10.89 -11.58
C GLN A 77 -1.85 -9.87 -12.73
N GLN A 78 -1.67 -8.57 -12.47
CA GLN A 78 -1.76 -7.54 -13.50
C GLN A 78 -0.59 -7.64 -14.48
N SER A 79 -0.91 -7.72 -15.78
CA SER A 79 0.07 -7.91 -16.86
C SER A 79 0.55 -6.58 -17.49
N SER A 80 0.30 -5.43 -16.85
CA SER A 80 0.65 -4.12 -17.40
C SER A 80 2.15 -3.83 -17.19
N PRO A 81 2.90 -3.45 -18.25
CA PRO A 81 4.31 -3.04 -18.11
C PRO A 81 4.47 -1.73 -17.35
N TYR A 82 3.40 -0.93 -17.22
CA TYR A 82 3.36 0.29 -16.42
C TYR A 82 3.09 0.04 -14.93
N GLN A 83 2.83 -1.22 -14.55
CA GLN A 83 2.54 -1.64 -13.17
C GLN A 83 3.58 -2.61 -12.61
N ALA A 84 4.84 -2.46 -13.05
CA ALA A 84 5.88 -3.43 -12.76
C ALA A 84 6.29 -3.44 -11.27
N GLU A 85 6.29 -2.30 -10.60
CA GLU A 85 6.82 -2.19 -9.23
C GLU A 85 5.85 -2.82 -8.22
N SER A 86 4.55 -2.52 -8.32
CA SER A 86 3.55 -3.12 -7.42
C SER A 86 3.37 -4.62 -7.68
N ARG A 87 3.48 -5.06 -8.95
CA ARG A 87 3.42 -6.48 -9.33
C ARG A 87 4.57 -7.28 -8.75
N ASP A 88 5.76 -6.70 -8.62
CA ASP A 88 6.93 -7.40 -8.07
C ASP A 88 6.89 -7.40 -6.53
N ALA A 89 6.39 -6.36 -5.88
CA ALA A 89 6.27 -6.28 -4.41
C ALA A 89 5.13 -7.15 -3.83
N ALA A 90 3.98 -7.22 -4.49
CA ALA A 90 2.82 -8.00 -4.04
C ALA A 90 3.12 -9.49 -3.75
N PRO A 91 3.80 -10.26 -4.63
CA PRO A 91 4.11 -11.66 -4.36
C PRO A 91 5.12 -11.85 -3.23
N GLU A 92 6.06 -10.92 -3.02
CA GLU A 92 7.00 -10.98 -1.89
C GLU A 92 6.24 -10.92 -0.56
N ILE A 93 5.26 -10.02 -0.44
CA ILE A 93 4.40 -9.91 0.74
C ILE A 93 3.60 -11.20 0.96
N LEU A 94 3.00 -11.77 -0.09
CA LEU A 94 2.20 -13.00 0.02
C LEU A 94 3.05 -14.22 0.44
N GLN A 95 4.32 -14.28 0.05
CA GLN A 95 5.24 -15.36 0.44
C GLN A 95 5.64 -15.27 1.91
N LEU A 96 5.80 -14.06 2.45
CA LEU A 96 6.15 -13.84 3.86
C LEU A 96 4.99 -14.20 4.81
N TYR A 97 3.76 -14.15 4.31
CA TYR A 97 2.54 -14.42 5.08
C TYR A 97 1.66 -15.48 4.39
N PRO A 98 2.04 -16.77 4.45
CA PRO A 98 1.21 -17.86 3.94
C PRO A 98 -0.10 -18.01 4.73
N GLU A 99 -1.11 -18.64 4.12
CA GLU A 99 -2.41 -18.90 4.77
C GLU A 99 -2.34 -19.86 5.96
#